data_AF-A0A921YRG2-F1
#
_entry.id   AF-A0A921YRG2-F1
#
_cell.length_a   1.000
_cell.length_b   1.000
_cell.length_c   1.000
_cell.angle_alpha   90.00
_cell.angle_beta   90.00
_cell.angle_gamma   90.00
#
_symmetry.space_group_name_H-M   'P 1'
#
loop_
_entity.id
_entity.type
_entity.pdbx_description
1 polymer ?
#
loop_
_entity_poly.entity_id
_entity_poly.type
_entity_poly.pdbx_seq_one_letter_code
_entity_poly.pdbx_strand_id
1 'polypeptide(L)'
;MSAYQKMVQLSSYVTVLNIIKLWRLACFQYLHTEHFRIIVWPFKLYCVILEIFILYGSYDSFTIPFFLNTVQYICISLHSLKTGDEYLYKYILAANTNDVIVGRRTPVFDKEIRFAIIFLIISRFITICISTSKFHSIFLCVQIVILSTRLTGLVLIIIFLMLYVRMKYLRRRFERNTIPVNIIHKNGVVSKTREMRKCLIYYNNLLDNFSDIDQELQIL
;
A
#
# COMPACT_ATOMS: atom_id res chain seq x y z
N MET A 1 23.61 -21.12 12.19
CA MET A 1 22.39 -20.30 11.97
C MET A 1 22.02 -20.42 10.49
N SER A 2 20.88 -21.03 10.16
CA SER A 2 20.55 -21.37 8.76
C SER A 2 20.24 -20.12 7.93
N ALA A 3 20.45 -20.17 6.61
CA ALA A 3 20.11 -19.07 5.69
C ALA A 3 18.63 -18.64 5.82
N TYR A 4 17.75 -19.60 6.12
CA TYR A 4 16.35 -19.35 6.43
C TYR A 4 16.16 -18.49 7.70
N GLN A 5 16.89 -18.78 8.78
CA GLN A 5 16.81 -17.96 10.01
C GLN A 5 17.34 -16.54 9.80
N LYS A 6 18.38 -16.37 8.97
CA LYS A 6 18.87 -15.04 8.56
C LYS A 6 17.86 -14.29 7.69
N MET A 7 17.18 -14.98 6.76
CA MET A 7 16.09 -14.41 5.96
C MET A 7 14.88 -14.01 6.81
N VAL A 8 14.50 -14.81 7.81
CA VAL A 8 13.41 -14.50 8.74
C VAL A 8 13.76 -13.31 9.63
N GLN A 9 15.02 -13.18 10.07
CA GLN A 9 15.49 -11.97 10.76
C GLN A 9 15.50 -10.74 9.84
N LEU A 10 16.01 -10.84 8.61
CA LEU A 10 15.97 -9.72 7.64
C LEU A 10 14.52 -9.29 7.31
N SER A 11 13.62 -10.27 7.17
CA SER A 11 12.18 -10.07 7.00
C SER A 11 11.52 -9.35 8.18
N SER A 12 12.13 -9.33 9.36
CA SER A 12 11.59 -8.59 10.51
C SER A 12 11.93 -7.10 10.45
N TYR A 13 13.04 -6.74 9.77
CA TYR A 13 13.50 -5.36 9.60
C TYR A 13 12.94 -4.69 8.33
N VAL A 14 12.72 -5.47 7.27
CA VAL A 14 12.12 -4.96 6.03
C VAL A 14 10.60 -5.16 6.09
N THR A 15 9.89 -4.10 6.50
CA THR A 15 8.43 -4.10 6.42
C THR A 15 7.99 -4.13 4.94
N VAL A 16 6.86 -4.78 4.65
CA VAL A 16 6.23 -4.77 3.30
C VAL A 16 6.10 -3.34 2.76
N LEU A 17 5.86 -2.38 3.66
CA LEU A 17 5.81 -0.96 3.35
C LEU A 17 7.13 -0.42 2.80
N ASN A 18 8.27 -0.78 3.39
CA ASN A 18 9.58 -0.37 2.89
C ASN A 18 9.86 -0.98 1.50
N ILE A 19 9.38 -2.20 1.24
CA ILE A 19 9.48 -2.82 -0.09
C ILE A 19 8.64 -2.03 -1.09
N ILE A 20 7.39 -1.70 -0.75
CA ILE A 20 6.51 -0.88 -1.62
C ILE A 20 7.14 0.49 -1.89
N LYS A 21 7.73 1.13 -0.86
CA LYS A 21 8.43 2.40 -1.00
C LYS A 21 9.63 2.31 -1.95
N LEU A 22 10.51 1.33 -1.74
CA LEU A 22 11.66 1.11 -2.63
C LEU A 22 11.22 0.82 -4.06
N TRP A 23 10.13 0.07 -4.23
CA TRP A 23 9.60 -0.27 -5.53
C TRP A 23 9.02 0.95 -6.25
N ARG A 24 8.22 1.77 -5.56
CA ARG A 24 7.67 3.01 -6.12
C ARG A 24 8.77 4.00 -6.50
N LEU A 25 9.81 4.09 -5.67
CA LEU A 25 11.01 4.85 -5.99
C LEU A 25 11.70 4.34 -7.26
N ALA A 26 11.78 3.02 -7.44
CA ALA A 26 12.30 2.41 -8.67
C ALA A 26 11.42 2.65 -9.91
N CYS A 27 10.13 2.97 -9.73
CA CYS A 27 9.19 3.33 -10.79
C CYS A 27 9.03 4.85 -10.98
N PHE A 28 9.90 5.62 -10.33
CA PHE A 28 9.97 7.08 -10.39
C PHE A 28 8.74 7.81 -9.84
N GLN A 29 7.99 7.16 -8.94
CA GLN A 29 6.91 7.80 -8.20
C GLN A 29 7.47 8.51 -6.96
N TYR A 30 7.05 9.75 -6.74
CA TYR A 30 7.50 10.54 -5.60
C TYR A 30 6.89 10.03 -4.30
N LEU A 31 7.73 9.83 -3.28
CA LEU A 31 7.30 9.44 -1.95
C LEU A 31 7.64 10.55 -0.97
N HIS A 32 6.63 11.04 -0.25
CA HIS A 32 6.86 12.03 0.79
C HIS A 32 7.80 11.47 1.87
N THR A 33 8.82 12.26 2.19
CA THR A 33 9.79 11.94 3.24
C THR A 33 9.86 13.14 4.18
N GLU A 34 9.28 12.99 5.37
CA GLU A 34 9.19 14.07 6.37
C GLU A 34 10.56 14.51 6.91
N HIS A 35 11.57 13.63 6.83
CA HIS A 35 12.83 13.82 7.55
C HIS A 35 13.84 14.78 6.90
N PHE A 36 13.77 15.00 5.57
CA PHE A 36 14.83 15.77 4.88
C PHE A 36 14.29 16.66 3.75
N ARG A 37 13.93 17.91 4.08
CA ARG A 37 13.46 18.91 3.09
C ARG A 37 14.45 19.15 1.94
N ILE A 38 15.75 18.99 2.20
CA ILE A 38 16.81 19.20 1.20
C ILE A 38 16.83 18.08 0.16
N ILE A 39 16.44 16.84 0.52
CA ILE A 39 16.43 15.69 -0.39
C ILE A 39 15.17 15.69 -1.28
N VAL A 40 14.11 16.38 -0.84
CA VAL A 40 12.83 16.42 -1.56
C VAL A 40 12.94 17.04 -2.95
N TRP A 41 13.57 18.22 -3.06
CA TRP A 41 13.72 18.93 -4.33
C TRP A 41 14.49 18.15 -5.41
N PRO A 42 15.70 17.63 -5.14
CA PRO A 42 16.43 16.84 -6.14
C PRO A 42 15.67 15.55 -6.51
N PHE A 43 14.92 14.97 -5.57
CA PHE A 43 14.11 13.79 -5.87
C PHE A 43 12.90 14.11 -6.76
N LYS A 44 12.22 15.24 -6.55
CA LYS A 44 11.16 15.73 -7.44
C LYS A 44 11.70 16.05 -8.84
N LEU A 45 12.85 16.70 -8.92
CA LEU A 45 13.53 17.01 -10.18
C LEU A 45 13.91 15.73 -10.94
N TYR A 46 14.40 14.72 -10.23
CA TYR A 46 14.70 13.39 -10.77
C TYR A 46 13.47 12.70 -11.38
N CYS A 47 12.32 12.72 -10.69
CA CYS A 47 11.06 12.20 -11.23
C CYS A 47 10.65 12.89 -12.55
N VAL A 48 10.68 14.23 -12.57
CA VAL A 48 10.30 15.03 -13.76
C VAL A 48 11.23 14.77 -14.94
N ILE A 49 12.55 14.72 -14.72
CA ILE A 49 13.53 14.45 -15.80
C ILE A 49 13.27 13.08 -16.43
N LEU A 50 12.95 12.08 -15.62
CA LEU A 50 12.69 10.73 -16.11
C LEU A 50 11.34 10.59 -16.80
N GLU A 51 10.31 11.31 -16.37
CA GLU A 51 9.04 11.41 -17.10
C GLU A 51 9.25 11.98 -18.50
N ILE A 52 10.06 13.03 -18.64
CA ILE A 52 10.42 13.61 -19.94
C ILE A 52 11.17 12.58 -20.79
N PHE A 53 12.08 11.82 -20.19
CA PHE A 53 12.81 10.75 -20.90
C PHE A 53 11.88 9.63 -21.38
N ILE A 54 10.91 9.20 -20.56
CA ILE A 54 9.90 8.21 -20.93
C ILE A 54 9.04 8.74 -22.08
N LEU A 55 8.59 10.00 -22.00
CA LEU A 55 7.76 10.61 -23.04
C LEU A 55 8.50 10.71 -24.38
N TYR A 56 9.79 11.07 -24.36
CA TYR A 56 10.64 11.08 -25.54
C TYR A 56 10.83 9.67 -26.12
N GLY A 57 11.15 8.68 -25.27
CA GLY A 57 11.28 7.29 -25.69
C GLY A 57 9.98 6.68 -26.23
N SER A 58 8.83 7.21 -25.81
CA SER A 58 7.52 6.75 -26.27
C SER A 58 7.11 7.27 -27.65
N TYR A 59 7.74 8.34 -28.12
CA TYR A 59 7.41 8.98 -29.40
C TYR A 59 7.59 8.04 -30.59
N ASP A 60 8.67 7.24 -30.59
CA ASP A 60 9.02 6.35 -31.70
C ASP A 60 8.16 5.06 -31.77
N SER A 61 7.47 4.70 -30.68
CA SER A 61 6.69 3.45 -30.56
C SER A 61 5.19 3.71 -30.42
N PHE A 62 4.69 4.68 -31.18
CA PHE A 62 3.34 5.24 -31.07
C PHE A 62 2.24 4.22 -31.43
N THR A 63 1.90 3.35 -30.48
CA THR A 63 0.67 2.55 -30.51
C THR A 63 -0.35 3.18 -29.57
N ILE A 64 -1.63 3.22 -29.99
CA ILE A 64 -2.72 3.82 -29.19
C ILE A 64 -2.76 3.30 -27.74
N PRO A 65 -2.64 1.98 -27.47
CA PRO A 65 -2.66 1.46 -26.10
C PRO A 65 -1.46 1.95 -25.27
N PHE A 66 -0.30 2.12 -25.89
CA PHE A 66 0.90 2.57 -25.20
C PHE A 66 0.85 4.07 -24.88
N PHE A 67 0.31 4.87 -25.80
CA PHE A 67 0.06 6.30 -25.56
C PHE A 67 -0.87 6.51 -24.37
N LEU A 68 -2.01 5.80 -24.32
CA LEU A 68 -2.96 5.89 -23.20
C LEU A 68 -2.32 5.49 -21.85
N ASN A 69 -1.53 4.42 -21.83
CA ASN A 69 -0.81 4.01 -20.62
C ASN A 69 0.25 5.03 -20.19
N THR A 70 0.92 5.69 -21.15
CA THR A 70 1.91 6.74 -20.87
C THR A 70 1.24 7.99 -20.28
N VAL A 71 0.11 8.42 -20.85
CA VAL A 71 -0.69 9.53 -20.30
C VAL A 71 -1.17 9.19 -18.89
N GLN A 72 -1.71 7.98 -18.68
CA GLN A 72 -2.12 7.52 -17.35
C GLN A 72 -0.94 7.54 -16.36
N TYR A 73 0.24 7.06 -16.76
CA TYR A 73 1.45 7.08 -15.93
C TYR A 73 1.85 8.51 -15.53
N ILE A 74 1.83 9.45 -16.48
CA ILE A 74 2.16 10.86 -16.21
C ILE A 74 1.13 11.45 -15.24
N CYS A 75 -0.17 11.21 -15.45
CA CYS A 75 -1.21 11.67 -14.52
C CYS A 75 -1.00 11.13 -13.10
N ILE A 76 -0.71 9.83 -12.97
CA ILE A 76 -0.41 9.19 -11.67
C ILE A 76 0.85 9.80 -11.03
N SER A 77 1.89 10.05 -11.83
CA SER A 77 3.16 10.59 -11.33
C SER A 77 3.03 12.06 -10.89
N LEU A 78 2.32 12.89 -11.68
CA LEU A 78 1.97 14.26 -11.29
C LEU A 78 1.11 14.30 -10.03
N HIS A 79 0.14 13.39 -9.92
CA HIS A 79 -0.65 13.24 -8.71
C HIS A 79 0.23 12.87 -7.52
N SER A 80 1.10 11.86 -7.67
CA SER A 80 2.09 11.43 -6.66
C SER A 80 3.03 12.56 -6.24
N LEU A 81 3.48 13.41 -7.17
CA LEU A 81 4.28 14.62 -6.87
C LEU A 81 3.54 15.65 -6.00
N LYS A 82 2.21 15.73 -6.14
CA LYS A 82 1.34 16.65 -5.39
C LYS A 82 0.98 16.08 -4.01
N THR A 83 0.52 14.84 -3.94
CA THR A 83 0.00 14.21 -2.71
C THR A 83 1.10 13.52 -1.90
N GLY A 84 2.25 13.24 -2.51
CA GLY A 84 3.36 12.57 -1.85
C GLY A 84 3.09 11.12 -1.48
N ASP A 85 2.01 10.54 -2.00
CA ASP A 85 1.57 9.18 -1.67
C ASP A 85 1.46 8.92 -0.15
N GLU A 86 1.19 9.98 0.63
CA GLU A 86 1.07 9.91 2.08
C GLU A 86 -0.09 9.02 2.52
N TYR A 87 -1.04 8.77 1.63
CA TYR A 87 -2.26 8.04 1.89
C TYR A 87 -2.02 6.64 2.49
N LEU A 88 -1.20 5.81 1.83
CA LEU A 88 -0.88 4.46 2.31
C LEU A 88 -0.23 4.50 3.70
N TYR A 89 0.63 5.50 3.93
CA TYR A 89 1.31 5.67 5.20
C TYR A 89 0.35 6.11 6.30
N LYS A 90 -0.50 7.11 6.04
CA LYS A 90 -1.56 7.58 6.94
C LYS A 90 -2.52 6.45 7.30
N TYR A 91 -2.95 5.67 6.30
CA TYR A 91 -3.80 4.51 6.51
C TYR A 91 -3.12 3.49 7.43
N ILE A 92 -1.86 3.10 7.18
CA ILE A 92 -1.13 2.15 8.04
C ILE A 92 -0.93 2.70 9.46
N LEU A 93 -0.66 4.00 9.60
CA LEU A 93 -0.50 4.64 10.90
C LEU A 93 -1.81 4.65 11.68
N ALA A 94 -2.91 5.10 11.08
CA ALA A 94 -4.25 5.06 11.65
C ALA A 94 -4.65 3.64 12.04
N ALA A 95 -4.36 2.69 11.14
CA ALA A 95 -4.58 1.27 11.31
C ALA A 95 -3.82 0.70 12.53
N ASN A 96 -2.55 1.06 12.71
CA ASN A 96 -1.74 0.65 13.87
C ASN A 96 -2.24 1.29 15.17
N THR A 97 -2.57 2.59 15.13
CA THR A 97 -3.11 3.32 16.30
C THR A 97 -4.43 2.69 16.77
N ASN A 98 -5.31 2.37 15.84
CA ASN A 98 -6.58 1.70 16.13
C ASN A 98 -6.37 0.31 16.76
N ASP A 99 -5.38 -0.46 16.28
CA ASP A 99 -5.02 -1.77 16.83
C ASP A 99 -4.47 -1.66 18.27
N VAL A 100 -3.69 -0.62 18.57
CA VAL A 100 -3.22 -0.30 19.92
C VAL A 100 -4.38 0.04 20.85
N ILE A 101 -5.33 0.88 20.41
CA ILE A 101 -6.51 1.27 21.20
C ILE A 101 -7.38 0.06 21.57
N VAL A 102 -7.51 -0.90 20.65
CA VAL A 102 -8.27 -2.14 20.84
C VAL A 102 -7.50 -3.18 21.69
N GLY A 103 -6.23 -2.91 21.98
CA GLY A 103 -5.36 -3.73 22.84
C GLY A 103 -4.86 -4.99 22.13
N ARG A 104 -4.75 -4.98 20.79
CA ARG A 104 -4.27 -6.15 20.04
C ARG A 104 -3.44 -5.73 18.84
N ARG A 105 -2.22 -6.27 18.77
CA ARG A 105 -1.37 -6.17 17.57
C ARG A 105 -1.77 -7.28 16.60
N THR A 106 -2.76 -7.01 15.76
CA THR A 106 -3.01 -7.86 14.59
C THR A 106 -1.91 -7.61 13.56
N PRO A 107 -1.21 -8.65 13.09
CA PRO A 107 -0.23 -8.44 12.03
C PRO A 107 -0.96 -7.90 10.81
N VAL A 108 -0.49 -6.74 10.34
CA VAL A 108 -1.10 -6.00 9.22
C VAL A 108 -1.21 -6.84 7.95
N PHE A 109 -0.25 -7.75 7.74
CA PHE A 109 -0.21 -8.67 6.62
C PHE A 109 -0.12 -10.12 7.11
N ASP A 110 -1.06 -10.96 6.69
CA ASP A 110 -0.93 -12.41 6.82
C ASP A 110 0.27 -12.92 6.02
N LYS A 111 0.86 -14.04 6.46
CA LYS A 111 2.07 -14.61 5.82
C LYS A 111 1.86 -14.90 4.33
N GLU A 112 0.67 -15.37 3.97
CA GLU A 112 0.26 -15.67 2.60
C GLU A 112 0.23 -14.41 1.74
N ILE A 113 -0.30 -13.31 2.28
CA ILE A 113 -0.37 -12.01 1.60
C ILE A 113 1.05 -11.47 1.37
N ARG A 114 1.92 -11.56 2.38
CA ARG A 114 3.33 -11.15 2.23
C ARG A 114 4.03 -11.95 1.15
N PHE A 115 3.83 -13.27 1.14
CA PHE A 115 4.40 -14.15 0.13
C PHE A 115 3.89 -13.79 -1.28
N ALA A 116 2.59 -13.58 -1.45
CA ALA A 116 1.99 -13.20 -2.73
C ALA A 116 2.56 -11.85 -3.24
N ILE A 117 2.68 -10.85 -2.36
CA ILE A 117 3.27 -9.55 -2.71
C ILE A 117 4.73 -9.72 -3.12
N ILE A 118 5.54 -10.42 -2.33
CA ILE A 118 6.96 -10.65 -2.61
C ILE A 118 7.14 -11.45 -3.91
N PHE A 119 6.31 -12.46 -4.15
CA PHE A 119 6.34 -13.27 -5.37
C PHE A 119 5.98 -12.44 -6.60
N LEU A 120 4.92 -11.61 -6.53
CA LEU A 120 4.53 -10.71 -7.61
C LEU A 120 5.66 -9.71 -7.93
N ILE A 121 6.27 -9.16 -6.90
CA ILE A 121 7.45 -8.29 -6.98
C ILE A 121 8.59 -9.03 -7.70
N ILE A 122 9.08 -10.14 -7.16
CA ILE A 122 10.24 -10.86 -7.72
C ILE A 122 9.98 -11.33 -9.15
N SER A 123 8.82 -11.94 -9.42
CA SER A 123 8.46 -12.43 -10.76
C SER A 123 8.45 -11.31 -11.80
N ARG A 124 7.96 -10.12 -11.42
CA ARG A 124 7.96 -8.94 -12.30
C ARG A 124 9.35 -8.38 -12.53
N PHE A 125 10.18 -8.29 -11.48
CA PHE A 125 11.57 -7.87 -11.63
C PHE A 125 12.33 -8.79 -12.60
N ILE A 126 12.19 -10.10 -12.44
CA ILE A 126 12.80 -11.09 -13.34
C ILE A 126 12.28 -10.92 -14.78
N THR A 127 10.97 -10.69 -14.96
CA THR A 127 10.39 -10.44 -16.29
C THR A 127 11.02 -9.22 -16.96
N ILE A 128 11.28 -8.14 -16.21
CA ILE A 128 11.95 -6.94 -16.72
C ILE A 128 13.40 -7.25 -17.11
N CYS A 129 14.16 -7.95 -16.24
CA CYS A 129 15.55 -8.31 -16.54
C CYS A 129 15.67 -9.21 -17.78
N ILE A 130 14.78 -10.20 -17.94
CA ILE A 130 14.78 -11.10 -19.10
C ILE A 130 14.44 -10.31 -20.37
N SER A 131 13.45 -9.43 -20.30
CA SER A 131 12.95 -8.70 -21.46
C SER A 131 13.84 -7.54 -21.92
N THR A 132 14.61 -6.95 -20.99
CA THR A 132 15.63 -5.92 -21.29
C THR A 132 16.92 -6.49 -21.90
N SER A 133 17.20 -7.78 -21.73
CA SER A 133 18.41 -8.42 -22.27
C SER A 133 18.48 -8.46 -23.82
N LYS A 134 17.39 -8.13 -24.52
CA LYS A 134 17.28 -8.25 -25.98
C LYS A 134 16.82 -6.99 -26.73
N PHE A 135 16.43 -5.89 -26.07
CA PHE A 135 15.80 -4.74 -26.75
C PHE A 135 16.24 -3.34 -26.24
N HIS A 136 16.13 -2.36 -27.16
CA HIS A 136 16.42 -0.93 -27.04
C HIS A 136 15.78 -0.23 -25.83
N SER A 137 16.34 0.94 -25.46
CA SER A 137 15.88 1.86 -24.40
C SER A 137 14.36 2.13 -24.38
N ILE A 138 13.71 2.10 -25.54
CA ILE A 138 12.26 2.28 -25.69
C ILE A 138 11.47 1.17 -24.99
N PHE A 139 11.93 -0.08 -25.10
CA PHE A 139 11.27 -1.22 -24.46
C PHE A 139 11.34 -1.14 -22.94
N LEU A 140 12.44 -0.59 -22.40
CA LEU A 140 12.60 -0.35 -20.96
C LEU A 140 11.60 0.70 -20.46
N CYS A 141 11.36 1.77 -21.23
CA CYS A 141 10.34 2.78 -20.91
C CYS A 141 8.93 2.16 -20.87
N VAL A 142 8.60 1.31 -21.85
CA VAL A 142 7.32 0.60 -21.90
C VAL A 142 7.10 -0.27 -20.66
N GLN A 143 8.13 -1.04 -20.26
CA GLN A 143 8.03 -1.90 -19.09
C GLN A 143 7.87 -1.11 -17.79
N ILE A 144 8.53 0.03 -17.65
CA ILE A 144 8.41 0.90 -16.46
C ILE A 144 7.00 1.48 -16.35
N VAL A 145 6.44 1.98 -17.45
CA VAL A 145 5.06 2.49 -17.50
C VAL A 145 4.06 1.41 -17.09
N ILE A 146 4.17 0.21 -17.67
CA ILE A 146 3.27 -0.92 -17.35
C ILE A 146 3.45 -1.40 -15.90
N LEU A 147 4.68 -1.36 -15.37
CA LEU A 147 4.95 -1.75 -14.00
C LEU A 147 4.34 -0.76 -13.01
N SER A 148 4.52 0.54 -13.27
CA SER A 148 4.04 1.63 -12.44
C SER A 148 2.51 1.62 -12.28
N THR A 149 1.77 1.54 -13.37
CA THR A 149 0.29 1.53 -13.34
C THR A 149 -0.25 0.32 -12.56
N ARG A 150 0.39 -0.83 -12.69
CA ARG A 150 0.02 -2.06 -11.96
C ARG A 150 0.33 -1.99 -10.47
N LEU A 151 1.34 -1.23 -10.06
CA LEU A 151 1.66 -1.05 -8.64
C LEU A 151 0.61 -0.24 -7.90
N THR A 152 0.05 0.78 -8.54
CA THR A 152 -1.04 1.56 -7.95
C THR A 152 -2.23 0.65 -7.64
N GLY A 153 -2.63 -0.18 -8.62
CA GLY A 153 -3.67 -1.19 -8.40
C GLY A 153 -3.31 -2.21 -7.31
N LEU A 154 -2.06 -2.68 -7.26
CA LEU A 154 -1.58 -3.59 -6.23
C LEU A 154 -1.65 -2.95 -4.83
N VAL A 155 -1.28 -1.67 -4.68
CA VAL A 155 -1.38 -0.95 -3.42
C VAL A 155 -2.83 -0.82 -2.96
N LEU A 156 -3.76 -0.51 -3.86
CA LEU A 156 -5.19 -0.47 -3.55
C LEU A 156 -5.71 -1.83 -3.07
N ILE A 157 -5.37 -2.92 -3.78
CA ILE A 157 -5.72 -4.29 -3.37
C ILE A 157 -5.20 -4.59 -1.96
N ILE A 158 -3.96 -4.19 -1.65
CA ILE A 158 -3.37 -4.36 -0.33
C ILE A 158 -4.20 -3.63 0.73
N ILE A 159 -4.58 -2.37 0.48
CA ILE A 159 -5.35 -1.56 1.42
C ILE A 159 -6.73 -2.18 1.66
N PHE A 160 -7.43 -2.58 0.59
CA PHE A 160 -8.73 -3.27 0.70
C PHE A 160 -8.63 -4.59 1.45
N LEU A 161 -7.57 -5.36 1.20
CA LEU A 161 -7.35 -6.62 1.89
C LEU A 161 -7.06 -6.40 3.38
N MET A 162 -6.30 -5.37 3.73
CA MET A 162 -6.09 -4.96 5.13
C MET A 162 -7.42 -4.60 5.81
N LEU A 163 -8.26 -3.80 5.15
CA LEU A 163 -9.59 -3.45 5.66
C LEU A 163 -10.45 -4.71 5.85
N TYR A 164 -10.49 -5.59 4.85
CA TYR A 164 -11.26 -6.82 4.90
C TYR A 164 -10.87 -7.72 6.08
N VAL A 165 -9.56 -7.94 6.30
CA VAL A 165 -9.07 -8.73 7.44
C VAL A 165 -9.49 -8.12 8.77
N ARG A 166 -9.42 -6.79 8.90
CA ARG A 166 -9.81 -6.06 10.11
C ARG A 166 -11.31 -6.11 10.37
N MET A 167 -12.13 -5.96 9.33
CA MET A 167 -13.58 -6.12 9.40
C MET A 167 -13.98 -7.54 9.79
N LYS A 168 -13.33 -8.56 9.22
CA LYS A 168 -13.51 -9.96 9.60
C LYS A 168 -13.14 -10.22 11.06
N TYR A 169 -12.06 -9.61 11.54
CA TYR A 169 -11.66 -9.70 12.95
C TYR A 169 -12.67 -9.03 13.89
N LEU A 170 -13.12 -7.83 13.53
CA LEU A 170 -14.13 -7.09 14.28
C LEU A 170 -15.45 -7.86 14.36
N ARG A 171 -15.91 -8.43 13.25
CA ARG A 171 -17.09 -9.32 13.23
C ARG A 171 -16.97 -10.46 14.23
N ARG A 172 -15.85 -11.20 14.21
CA ARG A 172 -15.57 -12.28 15.17
C ARG A 172 -15.57 -11.79 16.61
N ARG A 173 -15.21 -10.53 16.86
CA ARG A 173 -15.21 -9.92 18.20
C ARG A 173 -16.63 -9.59 18.68
N PHE A 174 -17.49 -9.10 17.79
CA PHE A 174 -18.91 -8.93 18.08
C PHE A 174 -19.59 -10.26 18.36
N GLU A 175 -19.34 -11.30 17.55
CA GLU A 175 -19.89 -12.64 17.73
C GLU A 175 -19.51 -13.27 19.09
N ARG A 176 -18.32 -12.95 19.62
CA ARG A 176 -17.86 -13.43 20.94
C ARG A 176 -18.41 -12.64 22.12
N ASN A 177 -18.87 -11.41 21.88
CA ASN A 177 -19.41 -10.56 22.92
C ASN A 177 -20.93 -10.77 23.02
N THR A 178 -21.32 -11.86 23.68
CA THR A 178 -22.71 -12.07 24.08
C THR A 178 -23.06 -11.13 25.23
N ILE A 179 -24.09 -10.32 25.06
CA ILE A 179 -24.67 -9.55 26.17
C ILE A 179 -25.54 -10.52 26.95
N PRO A 180 -25.23 -10.84 28.22
CA PRO A 180 -26.06 -11.74 28.99
C PRO A 180 -27.44 -11.11 29.17
N VAL A 181 -28.49 -11.81 28.75
CA VAL A 181 -29.90 -11.38 28.92
C VAL A 181 -30.26 -11.33 30.41
N ASN A 182 -29.54 -12.09 31.25
CA ASN A 182 -29.77 -12.15 32.69
C ASN A 182 -28.81 -11.18 33.45
N ILE A 183 -29.33 -10.03 33.85
CA ILE A 183 -28.60 -8.92 34.51
C ILE A 183 -28.42 -9.23 36.01
N ILE A 184 -27.70 -10.30 36.35
CA ILE A 184 -27.45 -10.64 37.76
C ILE A 184 -26.19 -9.92 38.26
N HIS A 185 -25.28 -9.49 37.39
CA HIS A 185 -24.01 -8.86 37.78
C HIS A 185 -23.79 -7.51 37.07
N LYS A 186 -24.10 -6.41 37.77
CA LYS A 186 -23.95 -5.02 37.28
C LYS A 186 -22.56 -4.73 36.70
N ASN A 187 -21.50 -5.24 37.33
CA ASN A 187 -20.11 -5.03 36.89
C ASN A 187 -19.79 -5.76 35.57
N GLY A 188 -20.36 -6.95 35.36
CA GLY A 188 -20.18 -7.71 34.12
C GLY A 188 -20.81 -7.03 32.92
N VAL A 189 -22.01 -6.47 33.11
CA VAL A 189 -22.71 -5.70 32.08
C VAL A 189 -21.93 -4.44 31.72
N VAL A 190 -21.46 -3.64 32.69
CA VAL A 190 -20.68 -2.42 32.42
C VAL A 190 -19.41 -2.72 31.63
N SER A 191 -18.69 -3.80 31.95
CA SER A 191 -17.50 -4.22 31.20
C SER A 191 -17.85 -4.57 29.75
N LYS A 192 -18.90 -5.37 29.53
CA LYS A 192 -19.34 -5.78 28.19
C LYS A 192 -19.85 -4.60 27.35
N THR A 193 -20.60 -3.68 27.94
CA THR A 193 -21.03 -2.44 27.27
C THR A 193 -19.82 -1.58 26.88
N ARG A 194 -18.79 -1.49 27.73
CA ARG A 194 -17.55 -0.78 27.42
C ARG A 194 -16.78 -1.44 26.27
N GLU A 195 -16.70 -2.77 26.24
CA GLU A 195 -16.10 -3.51 25.12
C GLU A 195 -16.87 -3.28 23.81
N MET A 196 -18.20 -3.30 23.86
CA MET A 196 -19.05 -3.03 22.70
C MET A 196 -18.84 -1.61 22.16
N ARG A 197 -18.79 -0.60 23.04
CA ARG A 197 -18.47 0.78 22.66
C ARG A 197 -17.11 0.88 21.98
N LYS A 198 -16.07 0.20 22.49
CA LYS A 198 -14.75 0.16 21.82
C LYS A 198 -14.82 -0.46 20.43
N CYS A 199 -15.59 -1.55 20.25
CA CYS A 199 -15.75 -2.20 18.95
C CYS A 199 -16.49 -1.29 17.95
N LEU A 200 -17.52 -0.58 18.40
CA LEU A 200 -18.26 0.39 17.57
C LEU A 200 -17.39 1.58 17.15
N ILE A 201 -16.57 2.12 18.07
CA ILE A 201 -15.61 3.19 17.72
C ILE A 201 -14.60 2.68 16.70
N TYR A 202 -14.06 1.47 16.89
CA TYR A 202 -13.14 0.87 15.91
C TYR A 202 -13.80 0.64 14.55
N TYR A 203 -15.07 0.22 14.53
CA TYR A 203 -15.86 0.10 13.31
C TYR A 203 -16.01 1.44 12.59
N ASN A 204 -16.39 2.48 13.32
CA ASN A 204 -16.53 3.83 12.77
C ASN A 204 -15.21 4.29 12.13
N ASN A 205 -14.10 4.16 12.86
CA ASN A 205 -12.78 4.53 12.32
C ASN A 205 -12.38 3.71 11.08
N LEU A 206 -12.82 2.44 10.97
CA LEU A 206 -12.59 1.65 9.76
C LEU A 206 -13.43 2.13 8.58
N LEU A 207 -14.67 2.57 8.83
CA LEU A 207 -15.53 3.16 7.80
C LEU A 207 -15.04 4.53 7.36
N ASP A 208 -14.57 5.36 8.30
CA ASP A 208 -13.97 6.65 7.99
C ASP A 208 -12.74 6.45 7.08
N ASN A 209 -11.85 5.50 7.44
CA ASN A 209 -10.74 5.12 6.57
C ASN A 209 -11.23 4.66 5.18
N PHE A 210 -12.33 3.92 5.09
CA PHE A 210 -12.88 3.48 3.79
C PHE A 210 -13.39 4.66 2.96
N SER A 211 -14.06 5.63 3.58
CA SER A 211 -14.46 6.88 2.93
C SER A 211 -13.24 7.66 2.43
N ASP A 212 -12.15 7.70 3.21
CA ASP A 212 -10.91 8.34 2.79
C ASP A 212 -10.28 7.60 1.60
N ILE A 213 -10.32 6.26 1.55
CA ILE A 213 -9.88 5.50 0.36
C ILE A 213 -10.75 5.86 -0.85
N ASP A 214 -12.07 5.90 -0.67
CA ASP A 214 -13.01 6.11 -1.77
C ASP A 214 -12.82 7.49 -2.41
N GLN A 215 -12.60 8.53 -1.60
CA GLN A 215 -12.27 9.87 -2.08
C GLN A 215 -10.97 9.88 -2.90
N GLU A 216 -9.94 9.16 -2.45
CA GLU A 216 -8.66 9.07 -3.17
C GLU A 216 -8.77 8.22 -4.44
N LEU A 217 -9.62 7.19 -4.44
CA LEU A 217 -9.92 6.36 -5.61
C LEU A 217 -10.67 7.10 -6.70
N GLN A 218 -11.59 8.00 -6.34
CA GLN A 218 -12.32 8.82 -7.32
C GLN A 218 -11.42 9.80 -8.06
N ILE A 219 -10.22 10.09 -7.52
CA ILE A 219 -9.22 10.99 -8.09
C ILE A 219 -8.23 10.23 -8.99
N LEU A 220 -8.09 8.91 -8.81
CA LEU A 220 -7.16 8.01 -9.54
C LEU A 220 -7.79 7.42 -10.80
#